data_AF-A0A818XJF1-F1
#
_entry.id   AF-A0A818XJF1-F1
#
_cell.length_a   1.000
_cell.length_b   1.000
_cell.length_c   1.000
_cell.angle_alpha   90.00
_cell.angle_beta   90.00
_cell.angle_gamma   90.00
#
_symmetry.space_group_name_H-M   'P 1'
#
loop_
_entity.id
_entity.type
_entity.pdbx_description
1 polymer ?
#
loop_
_entity_poly.entity_id
_entity_poly.type
_entity_poly.pdbx_seq_one_letter_code
_entity_poly.pdbx_strand_id
1 'polypeptide(L)'
;MLKLNDTISIEIRVDQLIEPLLEHGFRADKVAHLLILIGEVLLRGLDFSDSNRKNPEHSALSEQIKILFQGVYDSPKLLEAAKKLDDHVEDYHHNRINKLANQILNPISKQDIKDSRETLFSKRLAAYQRLARLNYAIACLLAGEQNQKYKVYSKMNRPHDALVPRRRGPPPQDNRSFYYVSKPGLETD
;
A
#
# COMPACT_ATOMS: atom_id res chain seq x y z
N MET A 1 12.58 -36.96 -26.48
CA MET A 1 12.59 -35.49 -26.66
C MET A 1 11.21 -34.95 -26.35
N LEU A 2 10.99 -34.42 -25.16
CA LEU A 2 9.75 -33.71 -24.81
C LEU A 2 10.04 -32.21 -24.94
N LYS A 3 9.43 -31.55 -25.94
CA LYS A 3 9.35 -30.09 -25.98
C LYS A 3 8.16 -29.70 -25.11
N LEU A 4 8.41 -29.28 -23.87
CA LEU A 4 7.42 -28.52 -23.10
C LEU A 4 7.73 -27.04 -23.29
N ASN A 5 7.02 -26.42 -24.24
CA ASN A 5 6.79 -24.98 -24.21
C ASN A 5 5.69 -24.71 -23.18
N ASP A 6 5.97 -25.01 -21.91
CA ASP A 6 5.04 -24.73 -20.83
C ASP A 6 5.19 -23.26 -20.44
N THR A 7 4.47 -22.41 -21.17
CA THR A 7 4.29 -21.02 -20.79
C THR A 7 3.42 -20.97 -19.54
N ILE A 8 4.04 -20.77 -18.38
CA ILE A 8 3.32 -20.54 -17.12
C ILE A 8 2.73 -19.13 -17.19
N SER A 9 1.43 -19.02 -17.46
CA SER A 9 0.71 -17.74 -17.31
C SER A 9 0.38 -17.52 -15.84
N ILE A 10 0.99 -16.50 -15.23
CA ILE A 10 0.69 -16.09 -13.85
C ILE A 10 -0.42 -15.02 -13.91
N GLU A 11 -1.58 -15.30 -13.32
CA GLU A 11 -2.64 -14.32 -13.07
C GLU A 11 -2.76 -14.06 -11.57
N ILE A 12 -2.41 -12.86 -11.13
CA ILE A 12 -2.48 -12.44 -9.72
C ILE A 12 -3.80 -11.71 -9.49
N ARG A 13 -4.71 -12.37 -8.78
CA ARG A 13 -5.96 -11.77 -8.31
C ARG A 13 -5.82 -11.37 -6.85
N VAL A 14 -5.44 -10.11 -6.62
CA VAL A 14 -5.06 -9.61 -5.28
C VAL A 14 -6.18 -9.78 -4.25
N ASP A 15 -7.44 -9.55 -4.65
CA ASP A 15 -8.58 -9.72 -3.74
C ASP A 15 -8.77 -11.17 -3.31
N GLN A 16 -8.48 -12.14 -4.20
CA GLN A 16 -8.52 -13.57 -3.89
C GLN A 16 -7.37 -14.04 -2.99
N LEU A 17 -6.37 -13.18 -2.74
CA LEU A 17 -5.32 -13.41 -1.76
C LEU A 17 -5.64 -12.70 -0.45
N ILE A 18 -6.01 -11.42 -0.52
CA ILE A 18 -6.27 -10.60 0.68
C ILE A 18 -7.42 -11.16 1.49
N GLU A 19 -8.56 -11.42 0.86
CA GLU A 19 -9.78 -11.76 1.59
C GLU A 19 -9.66 -13.09 2.35
N PRO A 20 -9.24 -14.21 1.71
CA PRO A 20 -9.04 -15.46 2.45
C PRO A 20 -8.00 -15.35 3.57
N LEU A 21 -6.91 -14.60 3.36
CA LEU A 21 -5.91 -14.42 4.41
C LEU A 21 -6.48 -13.66 5.61
N LEU A 22 -7.26 -12.61 5.37
CA LEU A 22 -7.93 -11.88 6.46
C LEU A 22 -8.98 -12.75 7.17
N GLU A 23 -9.76 -13.56 6.42
CA GLU A 23 -10.74 -14.50 6.97
C GLU A 23 -10.09 -15.58 7.84
N HIS A 24 -8.90 -16.04 7.48
CA HIS A 24 -8.08 -16.95 8.29
C HIS A 24 -7.41 -16.29 9.50
N GLY A 25 -7.67 -15.00 9.75
CA GLY A 25 -7.16 -14.28 10.92
C GLY A 25 -5.74 -13.74 10.76
N PHE A 26 -5.17 -13.74 9.55
CA PHE A 26 -3.90 -13.06 9.31
C PHE A 26 -4.09 -11.54 9.40
N ARG A 27 -3.10 -10.87 9.98
CA ARG A 27 -3.16 -9.41 10.16
C ARG A 27 -2.91 -8.68 8.85
N ALA A 28 -3.66 -7.61 8.63
CA ALA A 28 -3.55 -6.80 7.43
C ALA A 28 -2.14 -6.26 7.15
N ASP A 29 -1.39 -5.84 8.18
CA ASP A 29 -0.01 -5.37 8.02
C ASP A 29 0.92 -6.49 7.52
N LYS A 30 0.73 -7.72 8.00
CA LYS A 30 1.50 -8.89 7.57
C LYS A 30 1.10 -9.38 6.18
N VAL A 31 -0.19 -9.35 5.85
CA VAL A 31 -0.68 -9.64 4.49
C VAL A 31 -0.09 -8.65 3.49
N ALA A 32 -0.13 -7.36 3.80
CA ALA A 32 0.48 -6.33 2.96
C ALA A 32 1.99 -6.57 2.75
N HIS A 33 2.71 -6.89 3.82
CA HIS A 33 4.14 -7.20 3.72
C HIS A 33 4.42 -8.42 2.82
N LEU A 34 3.66 -9.51 2.97
CA LEU A 34 3.81 -10.71 2.14
C LEU A 34 3.59 -10.40 0.65
N LEU A 35 2.53 -9.67 0.32
CA LEU A 35 2.22 -9.31 -1.06
C LEU A 35 3.30 -8.40 -1.67
N ILE A 36 3.90 -7.51 -0.89
CA ILE A 36 5.05 -6.72 -1.31
C ILE A 36 6.25 -7.62 -1.65
N LEU A 37 6.57 -8.58 -0.77
CA LEU A 37 7.69 -9.51 -1.01
C LEU A 37 7.48 -10.35 -2.27
N ILE A 38 6.26 -10.84 -2.50
CA ILE A 38 5.92 -11.56 -3.75
C ILE A 38 6.20 -10.67 -4.96
N GLY A 39 5.74 -9.42 -4.95
CA GLY A 39 5.99 -8.49 -6.05
C GLY A 39 7.47 -8.19 -6.27
N GLU A 40 8.25 -8.05 -5.20
CA GLU A 40 9.70 -7.85 -5.29
C GLU A 40 10.43 -9.06 -5.87
N VAL A 41 10.04 -10.28 -5.48
CA VAL A 41 10.60 -11.51 -6.04
C VAL A 41 10.28 -11.63 -7.53
N LEU A 42 9.05 -11.35 -7.92
CA LEU A 42 8.64 -11.36 -9.33
C LEU A 42 9.39 -10.29 -10.14
N LEU A 43 9.60 -9.10 -9.57
CA LEU A 43 10.35 -8.02 -10.21
C LEU A 43 11.80 -8.40 -10.49
N ARG A 44 12.44 -9.17 -9.60
CA ARG A 44 13.81 -9.70 -9.81
C ARG A 44 13.87 -10.77 -10.92
N GLY A 45 12.75 -11.43 -11.18
CA GLY A 45 12.64 -12.44 -12.25
C GLY A 45 12.55 -11.83 -13.66
N LEU A 46 12.40 -10.50 -13.78
CA LEU A 46 12.42 -9.83 -15.07
C LEU A 46 13.86 -9.72 -15.60
N ASP A 47 14.10 -10.26 -16.79
CA ASP A 47 15.32 -9.98 -17.55
C ASP A 47 15.26 -8.56 -18.12
N PHE A 48 16.08 -7.67 -17.56
CA PHE A 48 16.21 -6.28 -18.00
C PHE A 48 17.23 -6.09 -19.14
N SER A 49 17.89 -7.16 -19.60
CA SER A 49 18.86 -7.12 -20.69
C SER A 49 18.21 -7.07 -22.09
N ASP A 50 16.92 -7.42 -22.21
CA ASP A 50 16.14 -7.20 -23.44
C ASP A 50 15.77 -5.71 -23.58
N SER A 51 16.65 -4.97 -24.24
CA SER A 51 16.50 -3.53 -24.53
C SER A 51 15.28 -3.19 -25.38
N ASN A 52 14.74 -4.17 -26.12
CA ASN A 52 13.57 -3.96 -26.98
C ASN A 52 12.25 -4.30 -26.28
N ARG A 53 12.28 -4.97 -25.12
CA ARG A 53 11.10 -5.36 -24.32
C ARG A 53 10.02 -6.04 -25.18
N LYS A 54 10.44 -6.79 -26.19
CA LYS A 54 9.54 -7.41 -27.17
C LYS A 54 8.97 -8.72 -26.68
N ASN A 55 9.48 -9.27 -25.57
CA ASN A 55 8.93 -10.49 -25.00
C ASN A 55 7.58 -10.19 -24.30
N PRO A 56 6.44 -10.70 -24.83
CA PRO A 56 5.12 -10.49 -24.25
C PRO A 56 4.96 -11.09 -22.84
N GLU A 57 5.82 -12.04 -22.45
CA GLU A 57 5.82 -12.59 -21.10
C GLU A 57 6.31 -11.57 -20.06
N HIS A 58 7.28 -10.72 -20.43
CA HIS A 58 7.79 -9.67 -19.53
C HIS A 58 6.77 -8.55 -19.35
N SER A 59 6.02 -8.20 -20.41
CA SER A 59 4.95 -7.21 -20.29
C SER A 59 3.80 -7.73 -19.45
N ALA A 60 3.39 -8.98 -19.64
CA ALA A 60 2.38 -9.63 -18.81
C ALA A 60 2.81 -9.69 -17.34
N LEU A 61 4.02 -10.17 -17.05
CA LEU A 61 4.52 -10.25 -15.67
C LEU A 61 4.65 -8.87 -15.02
N SER A 62 5.12 -7.86 -15.77
CA SER A 62 5.19 -6.47 -15.29
C SER A 62 3.82 -5.91 -14.92
N GLU A 63 2.79 -6.15 -15.75
CA GLU A 63 1.41 -5.78 -15.42
C GLU A 63 0.90 -6.48 -14.15
N GLN A 64 1.17 -7.77 -13.98
CA GLN A 64 0.78 -8.52 -12.77
C GLN A 64 1.45 -7.96 -11.51
N ILE A 65 2.73 -7.58 -11.58
CA ILE A 65 3.46 -6.95 -10.48
C ILE A 65 2.85 -5.59 -10.12
N LYS A 66 2.51 -4.78 -11.13
CA LYS A 66 1.82 -3.49 -10.91
C LYS A 66 0.46 -3.69 -10.24
N ILE A 67 -0.35 -4.64 -10.73
CA ILE A 67 -1.65 -5.00 -10.14
C ILE A 67 -1.47 -5.42 -8.68
N LEU A 68 -0.46 -6.23 -8.37
CA LEU A 68 -0.16 -6.68 -7.01
C LEU A 68 0.16 -5.51 -6.08
N PHE A 69 1.11 -4.66 -6.44
CA PHE A 69 1.46 -3.50 -5.61
C PHE A 69 0.29 -2.52 -5.47
N GLN A 70 -0.45 -2.28 -6.55
CA GLN A 70 -1.64 -1.44 -6.51
C GLN A 70 -2.72 -2.01 -5.59
N GLY A 71 -2.98 -3.32 -5.68
CA GLY A 71 -3.91 -3.99 -4.81
C GLY A 71 -3.53 -3.89 -3.34
N VAL A 72 -2.24 -3.76 -2.97
CA VAL A 72 -1.83 -3.50 -1.59
C VAL A 72 -2.06 -2.04 -1.17
N TYR A 73 -1.55 -1.07 -1.94
CA TYR A 73 -1.58 0.33 -1.51
C TYR A 73 -2.96 1.00 -1.64
N ASP A 74 -3.82 0.52 -2.53
CA ASP A 74 -5.20 1.01 -2.71
C ASP A 74 -6.26 0.13 -1.97
N SER A 75 -5.87 -0.89 -1.19
CA SER A 75 -6.82 -1.82 -0.55
C SER A 75 -7.66 -1.17 0.57
N PRO A 76 -8.99 -1.09 0.43
CA PRO A 76 -9.87 -0.73 1.54
C PRO A 76 -9.99 -1.85 2.57
N LYS A 77 -9.98 -3.12 2.14
CA LYS A 77 -10.12 -4.30 3.01
C LYS A 77 -8.98 -4.39 4.04
N LEU A 78 -7.73 -4.18 3.60
CA LEU A 78 -6.59 -4.16 4.51
C LEU A 78 -6.70 -3.02 5.53
N LEU A 79 -7.14 -1.84 5.09
CA LEU A 79 -7.29 -0.67 5.96
C LEU A 79 -8.37 -0.89 7.01
N GLU A 80 -9.53 -1.42 6.61
CA GLU A 80 -10.64 -1.74 7.50
C GLU A 80 -10.24 -2.79 8.54
N ALA A 81 -9.59 -3.88 8.09
CA ALA A 81 -9.11 -4.93 9.00
C ALA A 81 -8.06 -4.41 10.00
N ALA A 82 -7.15 -3.55 9.56
CA ALA A 82 -6.15 -2.94 10.46
C ALA A 82 -6.80 -2.01 11.51
N LYS A 83 -7.76 -1.17 11.08
CA LYS A 83 -8.49 -0.29 11.99
C LYS A 83 -9.33 -1.06 13.00
N LYS A 84 -10.03 -2.11 12.55
CA LYS A 84 -10.82 -2.98 13.44
C LYS A 84 -9.96 -3.60 14.54
N LEU A 85 -8.73 -3.99 14.23
CA LEU A 85 -7.80 -4.52 15.22
C LEU A 85 -7.26 -3.44 16.17
N ASP A 86 -7.02 -2.21 15.68
CA ASP A 86 -6.70 -1.06 16.53
C ASP A 86 -7.85 -0.76 17.51
N ASP A 87 -9.10 -0.71 17.03
CA ASP A 87 -10.29 -0.45 17.84
C ASP A 87 -10.49 -1.54 18.91
N HIS A 88 -10.37 -2.82 18.53
CA HIS A 88 -10.45 -3.93 19.48
C HIS A 88 -9.42 -3.83 20.61
N VAL A 89 -8.19 -3.43 20.28
CA VAL A 89 -7.12 -3.26 21.27
C VAL A 89 -7.42 -2.09 22.20
N GLU A 90 -7.90 -0.97 21.65
CA GLU A 90 -8.32 0.18 22.42
C GLU A 90 -9.45 -0.18 23.40
N ASP A 91 -10.46 -0.91 22.94
CA ASP A 91 -11.57 -1.42 23.76
C ASP A 91 -11.06 -2.35 24.87
N TYR A 92 -10.12 -3.25 24.56
CA TYR A 92 -9.49 -4.11 25.55
C TYR A 92 -8.80 -3.30 26.66
N HIS A 93 -8.07 -2.24 26.29
CA HIS A 93 -7.42 -1.38 27.26
C HIS A 93 -8.43 -0.60 28.11
N HIS A 94 -9.48 -0.03 27.51
CA HIS A 94 -10.54 0.67 28.23
C HIS A 94 -11.30 -0.25 29.20
N ASN A 95 -11.69 -1.45 28.76
CA ASN A 95 -12.42 -2.41 29.60
C ASN A 95 -11.56 -2.95 30.75
N ARG A 96 -10.25 -3.14 30.52
CA ARG A 96 -9.30 -3.52 31.56
C ARG A 96 -9.17 -2.43 32.63
N ILE A 97 -9.14 -1.15 32.22
CA ILE A 97 -9.12 -0.01 33.15
C ILE A 97 -10.42 0.05 33.96
N ASN A 98 -11.56 -0.15 33.30
CA ASN A 98 -12.88 -0.09 33.92
C ASN A 98 -13.27 -1.35 34.74
N LYS A 99 -12.35 -2.32 34.90
CA LYS A 99 -12.56 -3.60 35.60
C LYS A 99 -13.81 -4.39 35.15
N LEU A 100 -14.32 -4.11 33.94
CA LEU A 100 -15.52 -4.73 33.37
C LEU A 100 -15.16 -6.01 32.60
N ALA A 101 -14.23 -6.80 33.13
CA ALA A 101 -13.49 -7.84 32.40
C ALA A 101 -14.32 -9.10 32.03
N ASN A 102 -15.63 -9.13 32.28
CA ASN A 102 -16.44 -10.35 32.14
C ASN A 102 -17.39 -10.35 30.94
N GLN A 103 -17.39 -9.35 30.06
CA GLN A 103 -18.27 -9.34 28.90
C GLN A 103 -17.49 -9.48 27.60
N ILE A 104 -17.38 -10.73 27.16
CA ILE A 104 -17.27 -11.19 25.76
C ILE A 104 -16.43 -10.24 24.87
N LEU A 105 -15.12 -10.19 25.15
CA LEU A 105 -14.17 -9.66 24.18
C LEU A 105 -13.87 -10.77 23.16
N ASN A 106 -14.07 -10.49 21.88
CA ASN A 106 -13.52 -11.31 20.81
C ASN A 106 -12.04 -11.60 21.12
N PRO A 107 -11.54 -12.84 20.91
CA PRO A 107 -10.21 -13.21 21.37
C PRO A 107 -9.13 -12.43 20.62
N ILE A 108 -8.66 -11.34 21.21
CA ILE A 108 -7.44 -10.65 20.80
C ILE A 108 -6.27 -11.50 21.29
N SER A 109 -5.32 -11.80 20.41
CA SER A 109 -4.17 -12.60 20.81
C SER A 109 -3.29 -11.82 21.79
N LYS A 110 -2.62 -12.52 22.72
CA LYS A 110 -1.64 -11.89 23.62
C LYS A 110 -0.53 -11.18 22.84
N GLN A 111 -0.20 -11.70 21.65
CA GLN A 111 0.79 -11.12 20.77
C GLN A 111 0.31 -9.78 20.19
N ASP A 112 -0.94 -9.67 19.79
CA ASP A 112 -1.49 -8.41 19.25
C ASP A 112 -1.52 -7.31 20.31
N ILE A 113 -1.83 -7.65 21.56
CA ILE A 113 -1.75 -6.72 22.71
C ILE A 113 -0.30 -6.27 22.96
N LYS A 114 0.68 -7.15 22.73
CA LYS A 114 2.09 -6.80 22.89
C LYS A 114 2.53 -5.87 21.76
N ASP A 115 2.21 -6.24 20.53
CA ASP A 115 2.61 -5.52 19.32
C ASP A 115 1.94 -4.14 19.20
N SER A 116 0.73 -3.98 19.73
CA SER A 116 0.03 -2.69 19.71
C SER A 116 0.70 -1.63 20.59
N ARG A 117 1.47 -2.04 21.61
CA ARG A 117 2.20 -1.12 22.50
C ARG A 117 3.29 -0.35 21.76
N GLU A 118 3.86 -0.96 20.73
CA GLU A 118 4.91 -0.33 19.93
C GLU A 118 4.30 0.63 18.91
N THR A 119 3.28 0.21 18.17
CA THR A 119 2.65 1.00 17.11
C THR A 119 1.27 0.45 16.76
N LEU A 120 0.36 1.33 16.32
CA LEU A 120 -0.94 0.95 15.76
C LEU A 120 -0.79 0.09 14.49
N PHE A 121 -1.67 -0.90 14.32
CA PHE A 121 -1.72 -1.76 13.14
C PHE A 121 -1.98 -0.95 11.87
N SER A 122 -2.87 0.05 11.92
CA SER A 122 -3.12 0.97 10.79
C SER A 122 -1.87 1.77 10.38
N LYS A 123 -1.06 2.21 11.36
CA LYS A 123 0.20 2.93 11.08
C LYS A 123 1.25 2.00 10.44
N ARG A 124 1.36 0.76 10.91
CA ARG A 124 2.22 -0.26 10.29
C ARG A 124 1.78 -0.56 8.86
N LEU A 125 0.49 -0.77 8.64
CA LEU A 125 -0.07 -0.97 7.32
C LEU A 125 0.25 0.22 6.40
N ALA A 126 0.09 1.47 6.88
CA ALA A 126 0.41 2.65 6.09
C ALA A 126 1.88 2.70 5.64
N ALA A 127 2.81 2.18 6.45
CA ALA A 127 4.21 2.04 6.03
C ALA A 127 4.36 1.06 4.85
N TYR A 128 3.71 -0.09 4.92
CA TYR A 128 3.70 -1.06 3.82
C TYR A 128 2.97 -0.52 2.58
N GLN A 129 1.87 0.22 2.72
CA GLN A 129 1.19 0.85 1.58
C GLN A 129 2.09 1.89 0.88
N ARG A 130 2.87 2.67 1.64
CA ARG A 130 3.87 3.58 1.05
C ARG A 130 4.96 2.82 0.30
N LEU A 131 5.44 1.72 0.86
CA LEU A 131 6.43 0.85 0.20
C LEU A 131 5.87 0.22 -1.08
N ALA A 132 4.65 -0.32 -1.05
CA ALA A 132 3.98 -0.86 -2.23
C ALA A 132 3.79 0.21 -3.32
N ARG A 133 3.43 1.46 -2.95
CA ARG A 133 3.35 2.56 -3.91
C ARG A 133 4.72 2.88 -4.53
N LEU A 134 5.78 2.88 -3.73
CA LEU A 134 7.14 3.09 -4.25
C LEU A 134 7.52 1.98 -5.24
N ASN A 135 7.26 0.72 -4.89
CA ASN A 135 7.55 -0.42 -5.75
C ASN A 135 6.73 -0.42 -7.04
N TYR A 136 5.47 0.00 -6.99
CA TYR A 136 4.65 0.25 -8.18
C TYR A 136 5.30 1.27 -9.12
N ALA A 137 5.79 2.39 -8.56
CA ALA A 137 6.46 3.42 -9.35
C ALA A 137 7.75 2.91 -10.00
N ILE A 138 8.54 2.13 -9.26
CA ILE A 138 9.74 1.47 -9.79
C ILE A 138 9.34 0.54 -10.95
N ALA A 139 8.30 -0.28 -10.80
CA ALA A 139 7.81 -1.15 -11.86
C ALA A 139 7.38 -0.37 -13.12
N CYS A 140 6.66 0.75 -12.98
CA CYS A 140 6.30 1.63 -14.10
C CYS A 140 7.53 2.23 -14.80
N LEU A 141 8.54 2.66 -14.04
CA LEU A 141 9.78 3.20 -14.59
C LEU A 141 10.56 2.12 -15.36
N LEU A 142 10.66 0.92 -14.80
CA LEU A 142 11.28 -0.24 -15.43
C LEU A 142 10.50 -0.69 -16.68
N ALA A 143 9.19 -0.49 -16.73
CA ALA A 143 8.36 -0.73 -17.92
C ALA A 143 8.49 0.38 -18.99
N GLY A 144 9.17 1.50 -18.70
CA GLY A 144 9.40 2.62 -19.65
C GLY A 144 8.19 3.51 -19.88
N GLU A 145 7.22 3.47 -18.98
CA GLU A 145 5.99 4.24 -19.07
C GLU A 145 6.24 5.69 -18.62
N GLN A 146 6.93 6.47 -19.46
CA GLN A 146 7.25 7.87 -19.15
C GLN A 146 6.00 8.74 -18.92
N ASN A 147 4.86 8.39 -19.55
CA ASN A 147 3.59 9.12 -19.41
C ASN A 147 2.86 8.84 -18.08
N GLN A 148 3.22 7.79 -17.34
CA GLN A 148 2.62 7.50 -16.03
C GLN A 148 3.31 8.22 -14.87
N LYS A 149 4.49 8.83 -15.08
CA LYS A 149 5.16 9.68 -14.07
C LYS A 149 4.16 10.66 -13.43
N TYR A 150 3.37 11.38 -14.22
CA TYR A 150 2.40 12.36 -13.72
C TYR A 150 1.25 11.75 -12.90
N LYS A 151 0.77 10.53 -13.23
CA LYS A 151 -0.25 9.80 -12.44
C LYS A 151 0.32 9.23 -11.14
N VAL A 152 1.56 8.75 -11.18
CA VAL A 152 2.28 8.21 -10.02
C VAL A 152 2.62 9.34 -9.04
N TYR A 153 3.14 10.48 -9.50
CA TYR A 153 3.42 11.66 -8.65
C TYR A 153 2.16 12.25 -8.01
N SER A 154 1.06 12.36 -8.77
CA SER A 154 -0.23 12.86 -8.24
C SER A 154 -0.89 11.89 -7.26
N LYS A 155 -0.73 10.57 -7.45
CA LYS A 155 -1.11 9.60 -6.42
C LYS A 155 -0.18 9.74 -5.21
N MET A 156 1.15 9.73 -5.39
CA MET A 156 2.21 9.86 -4.36
C MET A 156 1.97 11.00 -3.37
N ASN A 157 1.54 12.16 -3.87
CA ASN A 157 1.35 13.36 -3.08
C ASN A 157 -0.06 13.55 -2.50
N ARG A 158 -0.96 12.56 -2.55
CA ARG A 158 -2.20 12.66 -1.75
C ARG A 158 -1.84 12.59 -0.27
N PRO A 159 -2.15 13.62 0.53
CA PRO A 159 -1.93 13.56 1.97
C PRO A 159 -2.79 12.43 2.56
N HIS A 160 -2.15 11.53 3.32
CA HIS A 160 -2.85 10.47 4.07
C HIS A 160 -3.89 11.02 5.07
N ASP A 161 -3.83 12.33 5.37
CA ASP A 161 -4.77 13.05 6.24
C ASP A 161 -6.17 13.22 5.62
N ALA A 162 -6.38 12.92 4.34
CA ALA A 162 -7.69 13.03 3.69
C ALA A 162 -8.70 11.93 4.08
N LEU A 163 -8.29 10.94 4.90
CA LEU A 163 -9.14 9.84 5.38
C LEU A 163 -9.53 9.95 6.86
N VAL A 164 -9.23 11.07 7.52
CA VAL A 164 -9.78 11.41 8.82
C VAL A 164 -10.78 12.55 8.61
N PRO A 165 -12.08 12.38 8.95
CA PRO A 165 -12.99 13.52 8.97
C PRO A 165 -12.46 14.50 10.01
N ARG A 166 -11.84 15.60 9.57
CA ARG A 166 -11.52 16.72 10.45
C ARG A 166 -12.85 17.23 11.00
N ARG A 167 -13.06 17.09 12.32
CA ARG A 167 -14.10 17.86 13.03
C ARG A 167 -13.86 19.33 12.66
N ARG A 168 -14.83 19.97 12.01
CA ARG A 168 -14.73 21.36 11.58
C ARG A 168 -14.69 22.25 12.82
N GLY A 169 -13.50 22.68 13.22
CA GLY A 169 -13.32 23.94 13.93
C GLY A 169 -13.44 25.12 12.94
N PRO A 170 -13.73 26.34 13.42
CA PRO A 170 -13.90 27.50 12.55
C PRO A 170 -12.59 27.81 11.81
N PRO A 171 -12.67 28.36 10.57
CA PRO A 171 -11.50 28.59 9.75
C PRO A 171 -10.56 29.63 10.39
N PRO A 172 -9.22 29.45 10.29
CA PRO A 172 -8.28 30.45 10.72
C PRO A 172 -8.35 31.68 9.81
N GLN A 173 -8.30 32.88 10.42
CA GLN A 173 -8.21 34.14 9.69
C GLN A 173 -6.85 34.27 9.00
N ASP A 174 -6.92 34.57 7.71
CA ASP A 174 -5.80 34.72 6.79
C ASP A 174 -4.97 35.96 7.14
N ASN A 175 -3.65 35.78 7.18
CA ASN A 175 -2.65 36.84 7.07
C ASN A 175 -1.26 36.19 7.00
N ARG A 176 -0.78 35.88 5.78
CA ARG A 176 0.60 36.18 5.35
C ARG A 176 0.87 35.76 3.89
N SER A 177 1.40 36.75 3.18
CA SER A 177 1.85 36.79 1.80
C SER A 177 2.95 35.78 1.47
N PHE A 178 2.92 35.21 0.27
CA PHE A 178 4.08 34.56 -0.34
C PHE A 178 4.40 35.20 -1.69
N TYR A 179 5.65 35.65 -1.82
CA TYR A 179 6.24 36.31 -2.98
C TYR A 179 6.42 35.34 -4.15
N TYR A 180 6.08 35.77 -5.37
CA TYR A 180 6.55 35.12 -6.59
C TYR A 180 7.99 35.58 -6.88
N VAL A 181 8.93 34.62 -6.94
CA VAL A 181 10.27 34.85 -7.48
C VAL A 181 10.23 34.52 -8.98
N SER A 182 10.20 35.56 -9.81
CA SER A 182 10.40 35.44 -11.26
C SER A 182 11.88 35.15 -11.55
N LYS A 183 12.17 34.14 -12.37
CA LYS A 183 13.49 33.95 -12.99
C LYS A 183 13.59 34.73 -14.31
N PRO A 184 14.78 35.22 -14.69
CA PRO A 184 14.95 36.20 -15.76
C PRO A 184 15.14 35.56 -17.15
N GLY A 185 14.66 36.28 -18.17
CA GLY A 185 15.29 36.49 -19.48
C GLY A 185 15.58 35.29 -20.38
N LEU A 186 14.82 35.17 -21.46
CA LEU A 186 15.33 34.70 -22.75
C LEU A 186 14.82 35.69 -23.81
N GLU A 187 15.71 36.62 -24.18
CA GLU A 187 15.66 37.37 -25.43
C GLU A 187 15.84 36.40 -26.59
N THR A 188 15.03 36.57 -27.64
CA THR A 188 15.41 36.27 -29.01
C THR A 188 14.64 37.20 -29.95
N ASP A 189 15.42 38.04 -30.62
CA ASP A 189 15.27 38.70 -31.94
C ASP A 189 13.91 39.24 -32.40
#